data_AF-A0A0D7LSU4-F1
#
_entry.id   AF-A0A0D7LSU4-F1
#
_cell.length_a   1.000
_cell.length_b   1.000
_cell.length_c   1.000
_cell.angle_alpha   90.00
_cell.angle_beta   90.00
_cell.angle_gamma   90.00
#
_symmetry.space_group_name_H-M   'P 1'
#
loop_
_entity.id
_entity.type
_entity.pdbx_description
1 polymer ?
#
loop_
_entity_poly.entity_id
_entity_poly.type
_entity_poly.pdbx_seq_one_letter_code
_entity_poly.pdbx_strand_id
1 'polypeptide(L)'
;MIRLISLCCGIYFIVSPVVQAQCNIIASQLRHEYGKVRFQDTEPTGQVQWQQLPARQVQVQVRCDVPQPIHIRFDDNDRRGLDFSFGEEGRATVMFSEAFVDNKSSQFVVHHELNKSSESQSQTPIAVLNGDTVELQQHHQPVNGMSATFLLTVIPRVQARSFQVSDQQASTLSLRMTVPERE
;
A
#
# COMPACT_ATOMS: atom_id res chain seq x y z
N MET A 1 -61.96 -43.65 1.48
CA MET A 1 -60.83 -43.12 0.69
C MET A 1 -60.86 -41.60 0.73
N ILE A 2 -60.02 -40.97 1.55
CA ILE A 2 -59.81 -39.51 1.53
C ILE A 2 -58.30 -39.32 1.72
N ARG A 3 -57.63 -38.75 0.71
CA ARG A 3 -56.19 -38.47 0.73
C ARG A 3 -55.96 -37.13 1.43
N LEU A 4 -55.24 -37.11 2.55
CA LEU A 4 -54.70 -35.89 3.13
C LEU A 4 -53.47 -35.45 2.33
N ILE A 5 -53.56 -34.28 1.73
CA ILE A 5 -52.46 -33.62 1.03
C ILE A 5 -51.58 -32.93 2.07
N SER A 6 -50.36 -33.42 2.19
CA SER A 6 -49.28 -32.87 2.99
C SER A 6 -48.84 -31.52 2.41
N LEU A 7 -49.16 -30.42 3.08
CA LEU A 7 -48.59 -29.09 2.84
C LEU A 7 -47.42 -28.87 3.80
N CYS A 8 -46.24 -29.40 3.44
CA CYS A 8 -44.99 -28.94 4.02
C CYS A 8 -44.67 -27.57 3.40
N CYS A 9 -45.09 -26.51 4.08
CA CYS A 9 -44.66 -25.14 3.80
C CYS A 9 -43.17 -25.02 4.18
N GLY A 10 -42.30 -25.51 3.30
CA GLY A 10 -40.86 -25.36 3.41
C GLY A 10 -40.51 -23.90 3.14
N ILE A 11 -40.35 -23.12 4.20
CA ILE A 11 -39.70 -21.81 4.15
C ILE A 11 -38.25 -22.07 3.77
N TYR A 12 -37.95 -22.05 2.47
CA TYR A 12 -36.59 -21.96 1.96
C TYR A 12 -36.06 -20.57 2.31
N PHE A 13 -35.42 -20.46 3.49
CA PHE A 13 -34.49 -19.38 3.76
C PHE A 13 -33.35 -19.52 2.76
N ILE A 14 -33.38 -18.73 1.69
CA ILE A 14 -32.24 -18.58 0.79
C ILE A 14 -31.19 -17.79 1.59
N VAL A 15 -30.32 -18.51 2.29
CA VAL A 15 -29.13 -17.93 2.91
C VAL A 15 -28.18 -17.61 1.77
N SER A 16 -28.29 -16.41 1.21
CA SER A 16 -27.30 -15.92 0.25
C SER A 16 -25.94 -15.93 0.95
N PRO A 17 -24.93 -16.67 0.45
CA PRO A 17 -23.59 -16.55 1.01
C PRO A 17 -23.15 -15.10 0.84
N VAL A 18 -22.84 -14.45 1.96
CA VAL A 18 -22.11 -13.19 1.95
C VAL A 18 -20.73 -13.53 1.39
N VAL A 19 -20.54 -13.31 0.08
CA VAL A 19 -19.22 -13.43 -0.54
C VAL A 19 -18.40 -12.27 0.01
N GLN A 20 -17.58 -12.57 1.02
CA GLN A 20 -16.62 -11.62 1.58
C GLN A 20 -15.63 -11.31 0.47
N ALA A 21 -15.66 -10.08 -0.03
CA ALA A 21 -14.90 -9.66 -1.19
C ALA A 21 -13.41 -9.58 -0.85
N GLN A 22 -12.64 -10.61 -1.19
CA GLN A 22 -11.21 -10.65 -0.89
C GLN A 22 -10.42 -9.91 -1.97
N CYS A 23 -9.47 -9.08 -1.54
CA CYS A 23 -8.44 -8.49 -2.40
C CYS A 23 -7.07 -8.98 -1.97
N ASN A 24 -6.26 -9.40 -2.95
CA ASN A 24 -4.89 -9.81 -2.78
C ASN A 24 -3.96 -8.74 -3.35
N ILE A 25 -2.97 -8.33 -2.56
CA ILE A 25 -1.89 -7.44 -3.01
C ILE A 25 -0.73 -8.30 -3.49
N ILE A 26 -0.38 -8.14 -4.76
CA ILE A 26 0.72 -8.78 -5.45
C ILE A 26 1.72 -7.69 -5.79
N ALA A 27 2.79 -7.59 -5.02
CA ALA A 27 3.89 -6.71 -5.34
C ALA A 27 4.92 -7.46 -6.18
N SER A 28 5.37 -6.87 -7.29
CA SER A 28 6.39 -7.54 -8.10
C SER A 28 7.70 -7.69 -7.32
N GLN A 29 8.04 -6.75 -6.43
CA GLN A 29 9.38 -6.67 -5.82
C GLN A 29 9.50 -6.04 -4.41
N LEU A 30 8.46 -6.03 -3.57
CA LEU A 30 8.54 -5.36 -2.25
C LEU A 30 9.57 -5.95 -1.27
N ARG A 31 9.98 -7.20 -1.51
CA ARG A 31 10.90 -7.97 -0.68
C ARG A 31 12.25 -8.23 -1.35
N HIS A 32 12.66 -7.40 -2.31
CA HIS A 32 14.07 -7.37 -2.67
C HIS A 32 14.78 -6.53 -1.62
N GLU A 33 15.33 -7.22 -0.62
CA GLU A 33 16.32 -6.69 0.31
C GLU A 33 17.18 -5.65 -0.40
N TYR A 34 17.45 -4.51 0.25
CA TYR A 34 18.43 -3.57 -0.31
C TYR A 34 19.84 -4.18 -0.36
N GLY A 35 19.99 -5.42 0.12
CA GLY A 35 21.22 -6.18 0.14
C GLY A 35 22.18 -5.51 1.10
N LYS A 36 23.47 -5.62 0.78
CA LYS A 36 24.54 -4.93 1.49
C LYS A 36 24.72 -3.55 0.89
N VAL A 37 24.29 -2.53 1.61
CA VAL A 37 24.49 -1.12 1.25
C VAL A 37 25.87 -0.68 1.71
N ARG A 38 26.65 -0.02 0.83
CA ARG A 38 27.92 0.62 1.18
C ARG A 38 27.80 2.13 1.24
N PHE A 39 28.66 2.77 2.02
CA PHE A 39 28.63 4.24 2.15
C PHE A 39 28.86 4.95 0.81
N GLN A 40 29.76 4.41 -0.02
CA GLN A 40 30.03 4.92 -1.37
C GLN A 40 28.83 4.88 -2.32
N ASP A 41 27.82 4.07 -2.03
CA ASP A 41 26.61 3.95 -2.84
C ASP A 41 25.52 4.95 -2.38
N THR A 42 25.87 5.85 -1.46
CA THR A 42 24.96 6.84 -0.88
C THR A 42 25.35 8.27 -1.21
N GLU A 43 24.36 9.17 -1.19
CA GLU A 43 24.57 10.61 -1.38
C GLU A 43 24.12 11.40 -0.16
N PRO A 44 24.82 12.49 0.22
CA PRO A 44 24.41 13.33 1.33
C PRO A 44 23.09 14.04 1.03
N THR A 45 22.14 14.04 1.96
CA THR A 45 20.83 14.70 1.80
C THR A 45 20.86 16.22 2.03
N GLY A 46 22.04 16.81 2.25
CA GLY A 46 22.19 18.18 2.77
C GLY A 46 21.97 18.30 4.29
N GLN A 47 21.46 17.26 4.96
CA GLN A 47 21.47 17.14 6.41
C GLN A 47 22.68 16.31 6.84
N VAL A 48 23.55 16.88 7.69
CA VAL A 48 24.89 16.35 8.01
C VAL A 48 24.91 14.87 8.44
N GLN A 49 23.81 14.36 8.99
CA GLN A 49 23.74 13.01 9.54
C GLN A 49 23.06 11.98 8.63
N TRP A 50 22.41 12.39 7.54
CA TRP A 50 21.63 11.48 6.70
C TRP A 50 22.29 11.25 5.34
N GLN A 51 22.34 9.98 4.96
CA GLN A 51 22.78 9.52 3.65
C GLN A 51 21.58 8.91 2.92
N GLN A 52 21.39 9.29 1.66
CA GLN A 52 20.33 8.81 0.79
C GLN A 52 20.83 7.65 -0.05
N LEU A 53 20.02 6.61 -0.13
CA LEU A 53 20.20 5.49 -1.03
C LEU A 53 19.55 5.75 -2.39
N PRO A 54 19.99 5.05 -3.45
CA PRO A 54 19.31 5.09 -4.74
C PRO A 54 17.84 4.76 -4.60
N ALA A 55 16.99 5.57 -5.22
CA ALA A 55 15.55 5.33 -5.27
C ALA A 55 15.25 4.03 -6.02
N ARG A 56 14.25 3.28 -5.56
CA ARG A 56 13.76 2.08 -6.24
C ARG A 56 12.30 2.25 -6.61
N GLN A 57 11.96 1.85 -7.82
CA GLN A 57 10.57 1.80 -8.28
C GLN A 57 10.03 0.38 -8.16
N VAL A 58 8.84 0.25 -7.57
CA VAL A 58 8.15 -1.01 -7.38
C VAL A 58 6.75 -0.89 -7.95
N GLN A 59 6.44 -1.73 -8.93
CA GLN A 59 5.08 -1.85 -9.43
C GLN A 59 4.29 -2.79 -8.51
N VAL A 60 3.14 -2.31 -8.05
CA VAL A 60 2.23 -3.06 -7.19
C VAL A 60 0.95 -3.35 -7.95
N GLN A 61 0.49 -4.59 -7.87
CA GLN A 61 -0.79 -5.03 -8.41
C GLN A 61 -1.73 -5.42 -7.26
N VAL A 62 -2.99 -5.02 -7.37
CA VAL A 62 -4.08 -5.49 -6.51
C VAL A 62 -5.05 -6.27 -7.38
N ARG A 63 -5.53 -7.41 -6.89
CA ARG A 63 -6.59 -8.21 -7.54
C ARG A 63 -7.66 -8.54 -6.54
N CYS A 64 -8.90 -8.27 -6.91
CA CYS A 64 -10.08 -8.52 -6.10
C CYS A 64 -11.00 -9.51 -6.82
N ASP A 65 -11.66 -10.38 -6.07
CA ASP A 65 -12.51 -11.43 -6.65
C ASP A 65 -13.84 -10.89 -7.21
N VAL A 66 -14.26 -9.71 -6.74
CA VAL A 66 -15.43 -8.97 -7.22
C VAL A 66 -15.11 -7.47 -7.36
N PRO A 67 -15.81 -6.73 -8.25
CA PRO A 67 -15.63 -5.29 -8.37
C PRO A 67 -15.96 -4.55 -7.06
N GLN A 68 -15.02 -3.77 -6.53
CA GLN A 68 -15.20 -2.98 -5.30
C GLN A 68 -14.30 -1.75 -5.26
N PRO A 69 -14.57 -0.75 -4.39
CA PRO A 69 -13.67 0.38 -4.19
C PRO A 69 -12.31 -0.14 -3.74
N ILE A 70 -11.23 0.34 -4.35
CA ILE A 70 -9.87 -0.06 -4.01
C ILE A 70 -9.24 1.04 -3.17
N HIS A 71 -9.18 0.78 -1.86
CA HIS A 71 -8.53 1.64 -0.88
C HIS A 71 -7.26 0.91 -0.43
N ILE A 72 -6.10 1.54 -0.51
CA ILE A 72 -4.84 0.94 -0.09
C ILE A 72 -4.36 1.64 1.17
N ARG A 73 -4.31 0.92 2.29
CA ARG A 73 -3.74 1.42 3.53
C ARG A 73 -2.26 1.07 3.62
N PHE A 74 -1.44 2.06 3.95
CA PHE A 74 0.00 1.95 4.09
C PHE A 74 0.39 1.97 5.57
N ASP A 75 1.08 0.93 6.01
CA ASP A 75 1.47 0.74 7.42
C ASP A 75 2.95 0.39 7.55
N ASP A 76 3.50 0.70 8.72
CA ASP A 76 4.80 0.24 9.18
C ASP A 76 4.64 -0.58 10.48
N ASN A 77 5.06 -1.85 10.45
CA ASN A 77 5.02 -2.72 11.64
C ASN A 77 5.99 -2.25 12.74
N ASP A 78 7.06 -1.55 12.36
CA ASP A 78 8.11 -1.05 13.24
C ASP A 78 8.00 0.47 13.42
N ARG A 79 6.77 0.98 13.65
CA ARG A 79 6.45 2.41 13.67
C ARG A 79 7.42 3.23 14.54
N ARG A 80 8.30 4.01 13.89
CA ARG A 80 9.25 4.93 14.52
C ARG A 80 9.04 6.40 14.14
N GLY A 81 7.89 6.72 13.55
CA GLY A 81 7.54 8.04 13.06
C GLY A 81 6.48 7.98 11.96
N LEU A 82 6.47 9.01 11.11
CA LEU A 82 5.57 9.15 9.96
C LEU A 82 6.15 8.55 8.67
N ASP A 83 7.46 8.60 8.53
CA ASP A 83 8.18 7.87 7.48
C ASP A 83 8.22 6.37 7.81
N PHE A 84 8.39 5.54 6.78
CA PHE A 84 8.50 4.09 6.94
C PHE A 84 9.89 3.71 7.48
N SER A 85 9.93 2.68 8.31
CA SER A 85 11.17 2.13 8.84
C SER A 85 12.03 1.46 7.77
N PHE A 86 13.33 1.69 7.83
CA PHE A 86 14.31 1.11 6.92
C PHE A 86 15.56 0.67 7.69
N GLY A 87 15.84 -0.63 7.75
CA GLY A 87 16.93 -1.17 8.58
C GLY A 87 16.82 -0.75 10.06
N GLU A 88 17.95 -0.82 10.77
CA GLU A 88 17.97 -0.57 12.22
C GLU A 88 17.79 0.89 12.62
N GLU A 89 18.29 1.85 11.83
CA GLU A 89 18.23 3.29 12.18
C GLU A 89 17.83 4.19 11.00
N GLY A 90 17.38 3.61 9.88
CA GLY A 90 16.97 4.33 8.70
C GLY A 90 15.48 4.68 8.65
N ARG A 91 15.16 5.44 7.61
CA ARG A 91 13.80 5.86 7.22
C ARG A 91 13.65 5.71 5.70
N ALA A 92 12.44 5.52 5.22
CA ALA A 92 12.14 5.53 3.80
C ALA A 92 10.97 6.44 3.52
N THR A 93 11.16 7.32 2.54
CA THR A 93 10.08 8.06 1.90
C THR A 93 9.49 7.19 0.81
N VAL A 94 8.17 7.05 0.79
CA VAL A 94 7.44 6.28 -0.21
C VAL A 94 6.54 7.23 -0.98
N MET A 95 6.67 7.24 -2.30
CA MET A 95 5.87 8.06 -3.19
C MET A 95 4.96 7.18 -4.04
N PHE A 96 3.67 7.50 -4.07
CA PHE A 96 2.63 6.83 -4.85
C PHE A 96 2.42 7.57 -6.18
N SER A 97 2.37 6.84 -7.30
CA SER A 97 2.14 7.42 -8.63
C SER A 97 1.54 6.43 -9.62
N GLU A 98 1.12 6.94 -10.78
CA GLU A 98 0.75 6.14 -11.97
C GLU A 98 -0.26 5.02 -11.69
N ALA A 99 -1.44 5.38 -11.18
CA ALA A 99 -2.49 4.43 -10.87
C ALA A 99 -3.34 4.08 -12.10
N PHE A 100 -3.67 2.79 -12.21
CA PHE A 100 -4.58 2.23 -13.19
C PHE A 100 -5.57 1.30 -12.49
N VAL A 101 -6.85 1.42 -12.82
CA VAL A 101 -7.91 0.49 -12.38
C VAL A 101 -8.51 -0.16 -13.60
N ASP A 102 -8.52 -1.49 -13.63
CA ASP A 102 -8.97 -2.30 -14.77
C ASP A 102 -8.37 -1.81 -16.11
N ASN A 103 -7.04 -1.56 -16.10
CA ASN A 103 -6.23 -1.05 -17.21
C ASN A 103 -6.59 0.37 -17.70
N LYS A 104 -7.33 1.16 -16.92
CA LYS A 104 -7.63 2.57 -17.22
C LYS A 104 -6.93 3.48 -16.24
N SER A 105 -6.29 4.54 -16.76
CA SER A 105 -5.64 5.55 -15.92
C SER A 105 -6.64 6.11 -14.91
N SER A 106 -6.18 6.24 -13.66
CA SER A 106 -7.01 6.65 -12.52
C SER A 106 -6.28 7.74 -11.74
N GLN A 107 -7.06 8.67 -11.19
CA GLN A 107 -6.60 9.61 -10.19
C GLN A 107 -6.53 8.93 -8.83
N PHE A 108 -5.89 9.57 -7.85
CA PHE A 108 -5.88 9.10 -6.48
C PHE A 108 -5.95 10.25 -5.49
N VAL A 109 -6.50 9.95 -4.32
CA VAL A 109 -6.55 10.84 -3.16
C VAL A 109 -5.85 10.15 -2.00
N VAL A 110 -4.96 10.87 -1.34
CA VAL A 110 -4.34 10.41 -0.09
C VAL A 110 -5.10 11.02 1.08
N HIS A 111 -5.65 10.15 1.93
CA HIS A 111 -6.26 10.51 3.20
C HIS A 111 -5.22 10.30 4.30
N HIS A 112 -4.81 11.40 4.93
CA HIS A 112 -3.76 11.35 5.94
C HIS A 112 -4.31 10.96 7.32
N GLU A 113 -3.69 9.97 7.99
CA GLU A 113 -4.16 9.52 9.31
C GLU A 113 -4.12 10.65 10.35
N LEU A 114 -3.01 11.40 10.35
CA LEU A 114 -2.75 12.47 11.32
C LEU A 114 -3.65 13.69 11.12
N ASN A 115 -4.20 13.87 9.92
CA ASN A 115 -5.06 14.98 9.60
C ASN A 115 -6.19 14.48 8.69
N LYS A 116 -7.21 13.91 9.33
CA LYS A 116 -8.39 13.35 8.66
C LYS A 116 -9.17 14.35 7.80
N SER A 117 -8.86 15.65 7.89
CA SER A 117 -9.42 16.71 7.05
C SER A 117 -8.52 17.14 5.88
N SER A 118 -7.31 16.60 5.77
CA SER A 118 -6.40 16.88 4.67
C SER A 118 -6.43 15.75 3.65
N GLU A 119 -6.92 16.11 2.47
CA GLU A 119 -6.89 15.28 1.28
C GLU A 119 -5.96 15.92 0.27
N SER A 120 -5.09 15.10 -0.31
CA SER A 120 -4.22 15.53 -1.39
C SER A 120 -4.59 14.79 -2.65
N GLN A 121 -5.34 15.45 -3.54
CA GLN A 121 -5.67 14.90 -4.85
C GLN A 121 -4.52 15.17 -5.81
N SER A 122 -4.04 14.12 -6.49
CA SER A 122 -2.95 14.29 -7.43
C SER A 122 -2.98 13.31 -8.59
N GLN A 123 -2.45 13.74 -9.72
CA GLN A 123 -1.99 12.88 -10.82
C GLN A 123 -0.46 12.79 -10.86
N THR A 124 0.23 13.58 -10.01
CA THR A 124 1.68 13.56 -9.85
C THR A 124 2.07 12.75 -8.62
N PRO A 125 3.31 12.24 -8.55
CA PRO A 125 3.78 11.46 -7.41
C PRO A 125 3.55 12.18 -6.07
N ILE A 126 2.94 11.48 -5.11
CA ILE A 126 2.66 12.02 -3.78
C ILE A 126 3.30 11.16 -2.69
N ALA A 127 3.85 11.78 -1.65
CA ALA A 127 4.32 11.05 -0.50
C ALA A 127 3.14 10.45 0.28
N VAL A 128 3.23 9.15 0.59
CA VAL A 128 2.34 8.50 1.57
C VAL A 128 3.10 8.36 2.88
N LEU A 129 2.40 8.54 3.99
CA LEU A 129 2.92 8.36 5.33
C LEU A 129 2.37 7.08 5.96
N ASN A 130 3.02 6.65 7.04
CA ASN A 130 2.52 5.55 7.85
C ASN A 130 1.13 5.88 8.42
N GLY A 131 0.16 5.00 8.15
CA GLY A 131 -1.25 5.13 8.52
C GLY A 131 -2.13 5.67 7.38
N ASP A 132 -1.54 6.24 6.33
CA ASP A 132 -2.31 6.85 5.24
C ASP A 132 -3.09 5.81 4.44
N THR A 133 -4.21 6.26 3.88
CA THR A 133 -5.02 5.47 2.95
C THR A 133 -5.09 6.18 1.61
N VAL A 134 -4.82 5.45 0.53
CA VAL A 134 -4.95 5.93 -0.84
C VAL A 134 -6.24 5.39 -1.44
N GLU A 135 -7.12 6.29 -1.86
CA GLU A 135 -8.34 5.98 -2.60
C GLU A 135 -8.13 6.19 -4.10
N LEU A 136 -8.50 5.21 -4.92
CA LEU A 136 -8.44 5.32 -6.38
C LEU A 136 -9.74 5.89 -6.95
N GLN A 137 -9.62 6.82 -7.90
CA GLN A 137 -10.74 7.56 -8.46
C GLN A 137 -10.72 7.62 -10.00
N GLN A 138 -11.91 7.67 -10.59
CA GLN A 138 -12.12 8.04 -11.99
C GLN A 138 -13.19 9.13 -12.05
N HIS A 139 -12.92 10.20 -12.79
CA HIS A 139 -13.81 11.38 -12.86
C HIS A 139 -14.15 11.95 -11.47
N HIS A 140 -13.15 12.02 -10.56
CA HIS A 140 -13.30 12.52 -9.17
C HIS A 140 -14.31 11.73 -8.33
N GLN A 141 -14.54 10.45 -8.63
CA GLN A 141 -15.38 9.56 -7.84
C GLN A 141 -14.63 8.26 -7.55
N PRO A 142 -14.85 7.63 -6.37
CA PRO A 142 -14.31 6.31 -6.08
C PRO A 142 -14.67 5.34 -7.20
N VAL A 143 -13.68 4.60 -7.71
CA VAL A 143 -13.91 3.60 -8.77
C VAL A 143 -14.00 2.20 -8.18
N ASN A 144 -15.04 1.46 -8.58
CA ASN A 144 -15.13 0.03 -8.33
C ASN A 144 -14.33 -0.72 -9.39
N GLY A 145 -13.30 -1.46 -8.97
CA GLY A 145 -12.47 -2.26 -9.86
C GLY A 145 -12.26 -3.68 -9.36
N MET A 146 -11.91 -4.58 -10.28
CA MET A 146 -11.41 -5.93 -9.94
C MET A 146 -9.89 -5.97 -9.88
N SER A 147 -9.22 -4.99 -10.47
CA SER A 147 -7.77 -4.90 -10.48
C SER A 147 -7.31 -3.45 -10.38
N ALA A 148 -6.20 -3.25 -9.68
CA ALA A 148 -5.46 -2.00 -9.71
C ALA A 148 -3.98 -2.27 -9.92
N THR A 149 -3.29 -1.32 -10.55
CA THR A 149 -1.84 -1.29 -10.65
C THR A 149 -1.38 0.12 -10.35
N PHE A 150 -0.30 0.27 -9.59
CA PHE A 150 0.32 1.56 -9.30
C PHE A 150 1.82 1.42 -9.11
N LEU A 151 2.53 2.54 -9.18
CA LEU A 151 3.95 2.61 -8.96
C LEU A 151 4.24 3.20 -7.58
N LEU A 152 5.18 2.57 -6.86
CA LEU A 152 5.78 3.13 -5.66
C LEU A 152 7.23 3.49 -5.95
N THR A 153 7.63 4.72 -5.61
CA THR A 153 9.05 5.10 -5.54
C THR A 153 9.48 5.13 -4.08
N VAL A 154 10.44 4.27 -3.73
CA VAL A 154 11.00 4.15 -2.39
C VAL A 154 12.36 4.82 -2.35
N ILE A 155 12.51 5.81 -1.48
CA ILE A 155 13.74 6.60 -1.29
C ILE A 155 14.22 6.40 0.15
N PRO A 156 15.13 5.44 0.40
CA PRO A 156 15.64 5.21 1.73
C PRO A 156 16.71 6.23 2.12
N ARG A 157 16.75 6.52 3.42
CA ARG A 157 17.75 7.34 4.09
C ARG A 157 18.25 6.60 5.31
N VAL A 158 19.56 6.59 5.51
CA VAL A 158 20.23 5.94 6.63
C VAL A 158 21.14 6.93 7.33
N GLN A 159 21.36 6.71 8.62
CA GLN A 159 22.27 7.55 9.40
C GLN A 159 23.72 7.28 8.97
N ALA A 160 24.51 8.32 8.75
CA ALA A 160 25.92 8.21 8.36
C ALA A 160 26.74 7.37 9.36
N ARG A 161 26.40 7.46 10.66
CA ARG A 161 27.04 6.65 11.72
C ARG A 161 26.84 5.14 11.55
N SER A 162 25.80 4.70 10.84
CA SER A 162 25.55 3.27 10.59
C SER A 162 26.69 2.63 9.79
N PHE A 163 27.42 3.42 9.01
CA PHE A 163 28.57 2.95 8.24
C PHE A 163 29.90 2.96 9.00
N GLN A 164 29.93 3.55 10.22
CA GLN A 164 31.15 3.58 11.04
C GLN A 164 31.44 2.24 11.73
N VAL A 165 30.39 1.43 11.96
CA VAL A 165 30.50 0.11 12.60
C VAL A 165 30.78 -0.98 11.56
N SER A 166 30.21 -0.84 10.36
CA SER A 166 30.42 -1.74 9.22
C SER A 166 30.13 -0.97 7.93
N ASP A 167 31.00 -1.10 6.93
CA ASP A 167 30.78 -0.56 5.57
C ASP A 167 29.67 -1.32 4.82
N GLN A 168 29.08 -2.35 5.44
CA GLN A 168 27.96 -3.10 4.88
C GLN A 168 26.83 -3.17 5.90
N GLN A 169 25.67 -2.65 5.50
CA GLN A 169 24.44 -2.73 6.27
C GLN A 169 23.40 -3.55 5.50
N ALA A 170 22.87 -4.60 6.13
CA ALA A 170 21.68 -5.28 5.63
C ALA A 170 20.49 -4.34 5.90
N SER A 171 19.71 -4.00 4.87
CA SER A 171 18.62 -3.06 5.03
C SER A 171 17.33 -3.58 4.41
N THR A 172 16.29 -3.59 5.24
CA THR A 172 14.95 -4.05 4.91
C THR A 172 13.98 -2.91 5.12
N LEU A 173 13.09 -2.68 4.15
CA LEU A 173 11.96 -1.78 4.29
C LEU A 173 10.85 -2.47 5.08
N SER A 174 10.38 -1.86 6.16
CA SER A 174 9.12 -2.25 6.80
C SER A 174 8.00 -1.42 6.18
N LEU A 175 7.34 -2.01 5.19
CA LEU A 175 6.15 -1.47 4.54
C LEU A 175 5.13 -2.60 4.39
N ARG A 176 3.96 -2.40 4.98
CA ARG A 176 2.80 -3.27 4.81
C ARG A 176 1.74 -2.48 4.06
N MET A 177 1.16 -3.12 3.06
CA MET A 177 -0.03 -2.60 2.39
C MET A 177 -1.19 -3.56 2.66
N THR A 178 -2.38 -2.99 2.86
CA THR A 178 -3.61 -3.75 3.00
C THR A 178 -4.73 -3.09 2.21
N VAL A 179 -5.65 -3.89 1.70
CA VAL A 179 -6.93 -3.39 1.19
C VAL A 179 -7.96 -3.64 2.29
N PRO A 180 -8.49 -2.61 2.97
CA PRO A 180 -9.50 -2.81 4.00
C PRO A 180 -10.74 -3.47 3.40
N GLU A 181 -11.34 -4.41 4.12
CA GLU A 181 -12.65 -4.96 3.76
C GLU A 181 -13.72 -3.87 3.96
N ARG A 182 -14.82 -3.93 3.18
CA ARG A 182 -15.99 -3.09 3.48
C ARG A 182 -16.54 -3.50 4.85
N GLU A 183 -16.68 -2.52 5.75
CA GLU A 183 -17.56 -2.62 6.92
C GLU A 183 -19.04 -2.63 6.52
#